data_AF-A0A832J1U4-F1
#
_entry.id   AF-A0A832J1U4-F1
#
_cell.length_a   1.000
_cell.length_b   1.000
_cell.length_c   1.000
_cell.angle_alpha   90.00
_cell.angle_beta   90.00
_cell.angle_gamma   90.00
#
_symmetry.space_group_name_H-M   'P 1'
#
loop_
_entity.id
_entity.type
_entity.pdbx_description
1 polymer ?
#
loop_
_entity_poly.entity_id
_entity_poly.type
_entity_poly.pdbx_seq_one_letter_code
_entity_poly.pdbx_strand_id
1 'polypeptide(L)'
;MGTGVDWHYIAPGKPQQNGFIESFNGKLRDECLTENLFRSLSDAKEILELWQQDYNHQRPHSAIGNKSPIMLTKSGNAASPLSR
;
A
#
# COMPACT_ATOMS: atom_id res chain seq x y z
N MET A 1 18.55 -9.13 17.66
CA MET A 1 18.58 -9.81 16.34
C MET A 1 17.87 -8.90 15.35
N GLY A 2 18.50 -8.58 14.21
CA GLY A 2 17.83 -7.84 13.14
C GLY A 2 16.68 -8.67 12.54
N THR A 3 15.70 -8.01 11.93
CA THR A 3 14.49 -8.63 11.37
C THR A 3 14.73 -9.60 10.20
N GLY A 4 15.97 -9.76 9.74
CA GLY A 4 16.32 -10.61 8.60
C GLY A 4 15.89 -10.05 7.24
N VAL A 5 15.63 -8.73 7.16
CA VAL A 5 15.17 -8.05 5.94
C VAL A 5 16.29 -7.18 5.39
N ASP A 6 16.64 -7.41 4.11
CA ASP A 6 17.64 -6.62 3.38
C ASP A 6 17.05 -5.34 2.76
N TRP A 7 17.89 -4.32 2.62
CA TRP A 7 17.53 -3.08 1.93
C TRP A 7 17.62 -3.25 0.41
N HIS A 8 16.52 -2.95 -0.28
CA HIS A 8 16.47 -2.95 -1.74
C HIS A 8 16.18 -1.54 -2.26
N TYR A 9 17.13 -0.98 -2.99
CA TYR A 9 16.99 0.32 -3.66
C TYR A 9 16.58 0.13 -5.12
N ILE A 10 15.88 1.13 -5.67
CA ILE A 10 15.66 1.19 -7.12
C ILE A 10 16.99 1.39 -7.86
N ALA A 11 17.06 0.90 -9.09
CA ALA A 11 18.23 1.13 -9.92
C ALA A 11 18.30 2.60 -10.35
N PRO A 12 19.51 3.20 -10.40
CA PRO A 12 19.70 4.55 -10.93
C PRO A 12 19.08 4.70 -12.33
N GLY A 13 18.33 5.78 -12.53
CA GLY A 13 17.67 6.06 -13.82
C GLY A 13 16.46 5.19 -14.14
N LYS A 14 15.95 4.37 -13.20
CA LYS A 14 14.75 3.54 -13.39
C LYS A 14 13.59 3.93 -12.45
N PRO A 15 13.00 5.13 -12.60
CA PRO A 15 11.89 5.58 -11.75
C PRO A 15 10.67 4.66 -11.82
N GLN A 16 10.46 3.95 -12.94
CA GLN A 16 9.36 3.00 -13.10
C GLN A 16 9.36 1.87 -12.04
N GLN A 17 10.51 1.54 -11.45
CA GLN A 17 10.59 0.54 -10.37
C GLN A 17 9.90 1.02 -9.08
N ASN A 18 9.67 2.32 -8.93
CA ASN A 18 8.96 2.94 -7.82
C ASN A 18 7.45 3.10 -8.05
N GLY A 19 6.95 2.77 -9.25
CA GLY A 19 5.59 3.14 -9.67
C GLY A 19 4.48 2.56 -8.79
N PHE A 20 4.70 1.41 -8.16
CA PHE A 20 3.73 0.81 -7.23
C PHE A 20 3.53 1.68 -5.99
N ILE A 21 4.61 2.04 -5.30
CA ILE A 21 4.52 2.85 -4.07
C ILE A 21 4.09 4.28 -4.37
N GLU A 22 4.47 4.82 -5.53
CA GLU A 22 4.00 6.14 -5.99
C GLU A 22 2.49 6.14 -6.21
N SER A 23 1.95 5.11 -6.88
CA SER A 23 0.51 4.98 -7.08
C SER A 23 -0.24 4.86 -5.75
N PHE A 24 0.27 4.04 -4.82
CA PHE A 24 -0.31 3.90 -3.48
C PHE A 24 -0.29 5.24 -2.71
N ASN A 25 0.84 5.93 -2.68
CA ASN A 25 0.99 7.21 -1.98
C ASN A 25 0.12 8.31 -2.59
N GLY A 26 -0.05 8.32 -3.92
CA GLY A 26 -0.98 9.21 -4.61
C GLY A 26 -2.41 8.97 -4.14
N LYS A 27 -2.85 7.70 -4.09
CA LYS A 27 -4.18 7.34 -3.60
C LYS A 27 -4.43 7.71 -2.15
N LEU A 28 -3.47 7.44 -1.27
CA LEU A 28 -3.56 7.85 0.13
C LEU A 28 -3.70 9.38 0.25
N ARG A 29 -2.92 10.14 -0.53
CA ARG A 29 -2.99 11.60 -0.52
C ARG A 29 -4.34 12.10 -0.99
N ASP A 30 -4.77 11.65 -2.16
CA ASP A 30 -5.94 12.22 -2.84
C ASP A 30 -7.24 11.84 -2.14
N GLU A 31 -7.31 10.66 -1.54
CA GLU A 31 -8.58 10.11 -1.03
C GLU A 31 -8.67 10.10 0.49
N CYS A 32 -7.54 10.17 1.21
CA CYS A 32 -7.53 10.24 2.66
C CYS A 32 -7.03 11.60 3.15
N LEU A 33 -5.80 11.96 2.81
CA LEU A 33 -5.15 13.11 3.47
C LEU A 33 -5.70 14.46 3.02
N THR A 34 -6.15 14.56 1.77
CA THR A 34 -6.74 15.79 1.22
C THR A 34 -8.20 15.96 1.64
N GLU A 35 -8.96 14.88 1.70
CA GLU A 35 -10.41 14.91 1.94
C GLU A 35 -10.78 15.03 3.43
N ASN A 36 -9.82 14.85 4.35
CA ASN A 36 -10.08 14.83 5.79
C ASN A 36 -9.39 16.00 6.50
N LEU A 37 -10.12 16.66 7.40
CA LEU A 37 -9.56 17.62 8.34
C LEU A 37 -9.20 16.92 9.65
N PHE A 38 -7.91 16.84 9.97
CA PHE A 38 -7.43 16.23 11.20
C PHE A 38 -7.50 17.19 12.38
N ARG A 39 -8.20 16.81 13.44
CA ARG A 39 -8.37 17.61 14.65
C ARG A 39 -7.28 17.35 15.70
N SER A 40 -6.67 16.16 15.63
CA SER A 40 -5.58 15.75 16.50
C SER A 40 -4.79 14.60 15.86
N LEU A 41 -3.67 14.22 16.47
CA LEU A 41 -2.92 13.04 16.03
C LEU A 41 -3.72 11.74 16.22
N SER A 42 -4.50 11.63 17.28
CA SER A 42 -5.34 10.45 17.54
C SER A 42 -6.43 10.30 16.48
N ASP A 43 -7.08 11.41 16.14
CA ASP A 43 -8.08 11.50 15.07
C ASP A 43 -7.48 11.11 13.70
N ALA A 44 -6.28 11.62 13.38
CA ALA A 44 -5.57 11.23 12.17
C ALA A 44 -5.26 9.72 12.12
N LYS A 45 -4.87 9.11 13.24
CA LYS A 45 -4.61 7.66 13.31
C LYS A 45 -5.87 6.84 13.06
N GLU A 46 -7.00 7.24 13.64
CA GLU A 46 -8.27 6.56 13.45
C GLU A 46 -8.71 6.62 11.98
N ILE A 47 -8.66 7.81 11.36
CA ILE A 47 -9.01 7.98 9.95
C ILE A 47 -8.08 7.16 9.04
N LEU A 48 -6.77 7.15 9.31
CA LEU A 48 -5.81 6.36 8.55
C LEU A 48 -6.04 4.85 8.68
N GLU A 49 -6.42 4.37 9.87
CA GLU A 49 -6.75 2.96 10.10
C GLU A 49 -8.01 2.57 9.33
N LEU A 50 -9.05 3.39 9.36
CA LEU A 50 -10.28 3.18 8.60
C LEU A 50 -9.99 3.16 7.09
N TRP A 51 -9.21 4.11 6.58
CA TRP A 51 -8.81 4.13 5.18
C TRP A 51 -8.00 2.89 4.78
N GLN A 52 -7.06 2.46 5.64
CA GLN A 52 -6.29 1.25 5.41
C GLN A 52 -7.20 0.01 5.34
N GLN A 53 -8.18 -0.11 6.25
CA GLN A 53 -9.13 -1.21 6.25
C GLN A 53 -9.98 -1.22 4.97
N ASP A 54 -10.50 -0.07 4.54
CA ASP A 54 -11.24 0.05 3.28
C ASP A 54 -10.37 -0.35 2.08
N TYR A 55 -9.18 0.24 1.97
CA TYR A 55 -8.24 -0.03 0.87
C TYR A 55 -7.89 -1.52 0.78
N ASN A 56 -7.61 -2.17 1.90
CA ASN A 56 -7.16 -3.57 1.91
C ASN A 56 -8.31 -4.58 1.78
N HIS A 57 -9.50 -4.30 2.31
CA HIS A 57 -10.57 -5.29 2.41
C HIS A 57 -11.71 -5.08 1.43
N GLN A 58 -12.01 -3.83 1.06
CA GLN A 58 -13.23 -3.48 0.34
C GLN A 58 -12.93 -3.01 -1.08
N ARG A 59 -11.87 -2.21 -1.26
CA ARG A 59 -11.58 -1.57 -2.54
C ARG A 59 -11.21 -2.57 -3.64
N PRO A 60 -11.88 -2.54 -4.81
CA PRO A 60 -11.48 -3.36 -5.95
C PRO A 60 -10.30 -2.72 -6.70
N HIS A 61 -9.31 -3.54 -7.05
CA HIS A 61 -8.13 -3.11 -7.82
C HIS A 61 -8.04 -3.83 -9.17
N SER A 62 -7.99 -3.07 -10.25
CA SER A 62 -7.96 -3.58 -11.63
C SER A 62 -6.75 -4.48 -11.90
N ALA A 63 -5.59 -4.14 -11.34
CA ALA A 63 -4.35 -4.93 -11.46
C ALA A 63 -4.48 -6.37 -10.94
N ILE A 64 -5.48 -6.65 -10.09
CA ILE A 64 -5.69 -7.94 -9.44
C ILE A 64 -7.08 -8.52 -9.76
N GLY A 65 -7.63 -8.14 -10.92
CA GLY A 65 -8.91 -8.65 -11.41
C GLY A 65 -10.11 -8.07 -10.67
N ASN A 66 -10.05 -6.80 -10.27
CA ASN A 66 -11.09 -6.09 -9.51
C ASN A 66 -11.43 -6.75 -8.16
N LYS A 67 -10.44 -7.40 -7.54
CA LYS A 67 -10.54 -7.92 -6.17
C LYS A 67 -9.92 -6.93 -5.19
N SER A 68 -10.21 -7.09 -3.90
CA SER A 68 -9.52 -6.36 -2.85
C SER A 68 -8.16 -6.98 -2.53
N PRO A 69 -7.18 -6.18 -2.05
CA PRO A 69 -5.82 -6.66 -1.79
C PRO A 69 -5.76 -7.86 -0.83
N ILE A 70 -6.64 -7.93 0.16
CA ILE A 70 -6.70 -9.04 1.12
C ILE A 70 -6.90 -10.39 0.41
N MET A 71 -7.58 -10.43 -0.74
CA MET A 71 -7.80 -11.65 -1.50
C MET A 71 -6.52 -12.25 -2.11
N LEU A 72 -5.42 -11.48 -2.13
CA LEU A 72 -4.11 -11.96 -2.52
C LEU A 72 -3.30 -12.57 -1.37
N THR A 73 -3.76 -12.43 -0.13
CA THR A 73 -3.09 -13.05 1.01
C THR A 73 -3.27 -14.58 0.92
N LYS A 74 -2.23 -15.26 0.44
CA LYS A 74 -2.14 -16.72 0.55
C LYS A 74 -1.82 -17.08 2.00
N SER A 75 -2.63 -17.94 2.60
CA SER A 75 -2.29 -18.65 3.83
C SER A 75 -1.00 -19.43 3.63
N GLY A 76 0.12 -18.90 4.12
CA GLY A 76 1.43 -19.58 4.16
C GLY A 76 2.29 -19.42 2.90
N ASN A 77 3.38 -18.67 3.05
CA ASN A 77 4.64 -18.73 2.30
C ASN A 77 4.53 -18.80 0.75
N ALA A 78 4.48 -17.65 0.08
CA ALA A 78 4.79 -17.56 -1.34
C ALA A 78 5.51 -16.24 -1.63
N ALA A 79 6.74 -16.37 -2.11
CA ALA A 79 7.61 -15.27 -2.53
C ALA A 79 6.90 -14.26 -3.44
N SER A 80 7.19 -12.99 -3.21
CA SER A 80 6.76 -11.85 -4.02
C SER A 80 7.01 -12.09 -5.51
N PRO A 81 6.07 -11.81 -6.41
CA PRO A 81 6.21 -12.07 -7.84
C PRO A 81 7.08 -11.04 -8.59
N LEU A 82 7.98 -10.34 -7.92
CA LEU A 82 8.95 -9.47 -8.59
C LEU A 82 10.14 -10.31 -9.06
N SER A 83 9.91 -11.06 -10.13
CA SER A 83 10.95 -11.62 -10.98
C SER A 83 10.56 -11.41 -12.44
N ARG A 84 10.89 -10.22 -12.97
CA ARG A 84 11.40 -10.04 -14.34
C ARG A 84 12.03 -8.66 -14.50
#